data_AF-A0AB34H3V5-F1
#
_entry.id   AF-A0AB34H3V5-F1
#
_cell.length_a   1.000
_cell.length_b   1.000
_cell.length_c   1.000
_cell.angle_alpha   90.00
_cell.angle_beta   90.00
_cell.angle_gamma   90.00
#
_symmetry.space_group_name_H-M   'P 1'
#
loop_
_entity.id
_entity.type
_entity.pdbx_description
1 polymer ?
#
loop_
_entity_poly.entity_id
_entity_poly.type
_entity_poly.pdbx_seq_one_letter_code
_entity_poly.pdbx_strand_id
1 'polypeptide(L)'
;MLMFTGVPPLIYYRVLISNLRSVLEAQFDSRVRATGHSYEKYNNWETIEAWTQQVASENPDLISRSAIGTTFLGNTIYLLKAVRTYGREIHMTEFLDKLDFYVLPVVNIDGYIYTWTKYRMWRKTRSTNAGSICIGTDPNRNFDAGWCSVGASKNPCHETYCGSAAESEKETKALANFIRNNLSSIKAYLTIHSYSQMMLYPYSYDYKLPKNNAELNSMAKAAVKELATLHGTKYTYGPGASTIYPAAGGSDDWAYDQGIKYSFTFELRDKGRYGFALPESQIRPTCEETMLAIKYITGYVLEHLY
;
A
#
# COMPACT_ATOMS: atom_id res chain seq x y z
N MET A 1 26.21 39.40 -28.18
CA MET A 1 26.66 38.01 -27.96
C MET A 1 26.88 37.84 -26.47
N LEU A 2 25.84 37.43 -25.73
CA LEU A 2 25.92 37.15 -24.29
C LEU A 2 26.15 35.65 -24.13
N MET A 3 27.37 35.26 -23.77
CA MET A 3 27.71 33.87 -23.45
C MET A 3 27.14 33.54 -22.06
N PHE A 4 26.19 32.61 -22.00
CA PHE A 4 25.80 31.94 -20.76
C PHE A 4 26.90 30.94 -20.39
N THR A 5 27.81 31.31 -19.49
CA THR A 5 28.67 30.35 -18.79
C THR A 5 27.92 29.86 -17.55
N GLY A 6 26.95 28.98 -17.74
CA GLY A 6 26.24 28.32 -16.64
C GLY A 6 27.08 27.17 -16.11
N VAL A 7 27.76 27.37 -14.97
CA VAL A 7 28.30 26.26 -14.17
C VAL A 7 27.11 25.41 -13.70
N PRO A 8 27.10 24.08 -13.93
CA PRO A 8 26.02 23.22 -13.43
C PRO A 8 25.92 23.34 -11.90
N PRO A 9 24.70 23.36 -11.32
CA PRO A 9 24.55 23.41 -9.87
C PRO A 9 25.23 22.21 -9.21
N LEU A 10 25.98 22.45 -8.13
CA LEU A 10 26.58 21.40 -7.31
C LEU A 10 25.47 20.54 -6.70
N ILE A 11 25.45 19.26 -7.04
CA ILE A 11 24.51 18.28 -6.47
C ILE A 11 25.15 17.69 -5.21
N TYR A 12 24.62 18.04 -4.04
CA TYR A 12 24.98 17.40 -2.78
C TYR A 12 24.34 16.01 -2.72
N TYR A 13 25.13 14.98 -2.43
CA TYR A 13 24.65 13.61 -2.30
C TYR A 13 25.22 12.93 -1.05
N ARG A 14 24.53 11.88 -0.59
CA ARG A 14 25.01 10.97 0.46
C ARG A 14 24.81 9.53 0.01
N VAL A 15 25.81 8.69 0.23
CA VAL A 15 25.67 7.24 0.05
C VAL A 15 24.88 6.67 1.25
N LEU A 16 23.63 6.25 1.00
CA LEU A 16 22.79 5.61 2.02
C LEU A 16 23.18 4.15 2.21
N ILE A 17 23.32 3.42 1.10
CA ILE A 17 23.69 2.01 1.06
C ILE A 17 24.92 1.88 0.16
N SER A 18 26.07 1.56 0.74
CA SER A 18 27.32 1.37 0.02
C SER A 18 27.41 0.01 -0.67
N ASN A 19 26.71 -1.00 -0.16
CA ASN A 19 26.62 -2.34 -0.75
C ASN A 19 25.20 -2.89 -0.60
N LEU A 20 24.42 -2.81 -1.70
CA LEU A 20 23.04 -3.27 -1.71
C LEU A 20 22.91 -4.78 -1.51
N ARG A 21 23.88 -5.57 -2.00
CA ARG A 21 23.87 -7.02 -1.83
C ARG A 21 23.91 -7.41 -0.36
N SER A 22 24.80 -6.79 0.42
CA SER A 22 24.90 -7.06 1.85
C SER A 22 23.63 -6.67 2.62
N VAL A 23 22.98 -5.56 2.24
CA VAL A 23 21.70 -5.16 2.86
C VAL A 23 20.57 -6.14 2.50
N LEU A 24 20.55 -6.65 1.26
CA LEU A 24 19.58 -7.67 0.84
C LEU A 24 19.80 -9.02 1.51
N GLU A 25 21.04 -9.44 1.70
CA GLU A 25 21.37 -10.67 2.45
C GLU A 25 20.97 -10.50 3.93
N ALA A 26 21.19 -9.31 4.50
CA ALA A 26 20.81 -8.98 5.88
C ALA A 26 19.30 -8.74 6.08
N GLN A 27 18.50 -8.70 5.01
CA GLN A 27 17.05 -8.58 5.13
C GLN A 27 16.45 -9.78 5.88
N PHE A 28 16.98 -10.98 5.66
CA PHE A 28 16.47 -12.24 6.23
C PHE A 28 17.15 -12.55 7.58
N ASP A 29 16.98 -11.67 8.56
CA ASP A 29 17.62 -11.75 9.88
C ASP A 29 16.76 -12.41 10.98
N SER A 30 15.57 -12.94 10.62
CA SER A 30 14.65 -13.53 11.61
C SER A 30 15.26 -14.76 12.29
N ARG A 31 15.20 -14.78 13.62
CA ARG A 31 15.61 -15.93 14.44
C ARG A 31 14.51 -16.97 14.61
N VAL A 32 13.32 -16.73 14.06
CA VAL A 32 12.17 -17.63 14.17
C VAL A 32 12.44 -18.92 13.38
N ARG A 33 12.38 -20.07 14.06
CA ARG A 33 12.44 -21.38 13.42
C ARG A 33 11.03 -21.81 13.00
N ALA A 34 10.66 -21.47 11.77
CA ALA A 34 9.43 -21.90 11.14
C ALA A 34 9.75 -22.44 9.73
N THR A 35 9.17 -23.59 9.36
CA THR A 35 9.30 -24.23 8.04
C THR A 35 8.22 -23.78 7.05
N GLY A 36 7.24 -22.99 7.50
CA GLY A 36 6.17 -22.42 6.68
C GLY A 36 5.95 -20.94 7.01
N HIS A 37 4.70 -20.48 6.92
CA HIS A 37 4.31 -19.09 7.18
C HIS A 37 4.80 -18.58 8.55
N SER A 38 5.28 -17.33 8.57
CA SER A 38 5.57 -16.59 9.80
C SER A 38 5.19 -15.12 9.66
N TYR A 39 4.52 -14.56 10.68
CA TYR A 39 4.22 -13.13 10.75
C TYR A 39 5.46 -12.25 10.98
N GLU A 40 6.61 -12.86 11.30
CA GLU A 40 7.89 -12.18 11.56
C GLU A 40 8.96 -12.55 10.52
N LYS A 41 8.51 -12.94 9.32
CA LYS A 41 9.34 -13.18 8.14
C LYS A 41 8.69 -12.61 6.90
N TYR A 42 9.48 -12.35 5.87
CA TYR A 42 8.92 -12.17 4.54
C TYR A 42 8.57 -13.54 3.97
N ASN A 43 7.34 -13.69 3.45
CA ASN A 43 6.82 -14.96 2.94
C ASN A 43 6.72 -14.88 1.42
N ASN A 44 7.12 -15.92 0.69
CA ASN A 44 6.88 -15.98 -0.75
C ASN A 44 5.36 -16.10 -1.06
N TRP A 45 4.98 -15.92 -2.33
CA TRP A 45 3.55 -15.94 -2.70
C TRP A 45 2.85 -17.25 -2.33
N GLU A 46 3.44 -18.40 -2.65
CA GLU A 46 2.85 -19.72 -2.35
C GLU A 46 2.55 -19.88 -0.84
N THR A 47 3.45 -19.39 0.01
CA THR A 47 3.27 -19.40 1.47
C THR A 47 2.13 -18.49 1.91
N ILE A 48 2.00 -17.29 1.31
CA ILE A 48 0.91 -16.36 1.61
C ILE A 48 -0.43 -16.94 1.12
N GLU A 49 -0.46 -17.48 -0.10
CA GLU A 49 -1.65 -18.10 -0.69
C GLU A 49 -2.16 -19.26 0.18
N ALA A 50 -1.28 -20.17 0.58
CA ALA A 50 -1.60 -21.25 1.51
C ALA A 50 -2.09 -20.72 2.87
N TRP A 51 -1.43 -19.69 3.42
CA TRP A 51 -1.86 -19.05 4.66
C TRP A 51 -3.27 -18.46 4.56
N THR A 52 -3.64 -17.80 3.45
CA THR A 52 -5.01 -17.26 3.30
C THR A 52 -6.07 -18.35 3.37
N GLN A 53 -5.77 -19.55 2.86
CA GLN A 53 -6.66 -20.71 2.99
C GLN A 53 -6.73 -21.20 4.42
N GLN A 54 -5.56 -21.39 5.03
CA GLN A 54 -5.42 -21.92 6.37
C GLN A 54 -6.15 -21.04 7.39
N VAL A 55 -5.88 -19.73 7.39
CA VAL A 55 -6.45 -18.80 8.36
C VAL A 55 -7.97 -18.71 8.27
N ALA A 56 -8.54 -18.79 7.06
CA ALA A 56 -9.99 -18.85 6.86
C ALA A 56 -10.57 -20.20 7.33
N SER A 57 -9.88 -21.32 7.06
CA SER A 57 -10.34 -22.65 7.48
C SER A 57 -10.26 -22.87 8.99
N GLU A 58 -9.28 -22.27 9.67
CA GLU A 58 -9.11 -22.35 11.12
C GLU A 58 -10.07 -21.41 11.87
N ASN A 59 -10.58 -20.37 11.20
CA ASN A 59 -11.45 -19.35 11.78
C ASN A 59 -12.70 -19.10 10.92
N PRO A 60 -13.50 -20.12 10.57
CA PRO A 60 -14.56 -20.00 9.56
C PRO A 60 -15.69 -19.04 9.97
N ASP A 61 -15.89 -18.84 11.27
CA ASP A 61 -16.88 -17.89 11.81
C ASP A 61 -16.40 -16.43 11.76
N LEU A 62 -15.09 -16.21 11.64
CA LEU A 62 -14.46 -14.89 11.70
C LEU A 62 -13.96 -14.43 10.34
N ILE A 63 -13.40 -15.33 9.54
CA ILE A 63 -12.68 -15.03 8.31
C ILE A 63 -13.23 -15.88 7.18
N SER A 64 -13.63 -15.22 6.10
CA SER A 64 -13.92 -15.87 4.82
C SER A 64 -12.91 -15.43 3.75
N ARG A 65 -12.69 -16.30 2.76
CA ARG A 65 -11.79 -16.04 1.63
C ARG A 65 -12.60 -16.06 0.33
N SER A 66 -12.37 -15.06 -0.52
CA SER A 66 -12.98 -14.96 -1.84
C SER A 66 -11.93 -14.63 -2.90
N ALA A 67 -12.20 -14.99 -4.16
CA ALA A 67 -11.42 -14.54 -5.30
C ALA A 67 -12.10 -13.34 -5.95
N ILE A 68 -11.36 -12.27 -6.21
CA ILE A 68 -11.89 -11.03 -6.83
C ILE A 68 -11.45 -10.83 -8.28
N GLY A 69 -10.53 -11.67 -8.76
CA GLY A 69 -10.02 -11.61 -10.12
C GLY A 69 -8.79 -12.48 -10.31
N THR A 70 -8.14 -12.32 -11.47
CA THR A 70 -6.88 -12.96 -11.82
C THR A 70 -5.89 -11.92 -12.32
N THR A 71 -4.63 -12.12 -12.00
CA THR A 71 -3.51 -11.30 -12.49
C THR A 71 -3.27 -11.47 -13.98
N PHE A 72 -2.33 -10.70 -14.54
CA PHE A 72 -1.90 -10.88 -15.92
C PHE A 72 -1.41 -12.31 -16.22
N LEU A 73 -0.57 -12.89 -15.35
CA LEU A 73 0.00 -14.23 -15.51
C LEU A 73 -0.89 -15.36 -14.97
N GLY A 74 -2.09 -15.04 -14.47
CA GLY A 74 -3.11 -16.04 -14.11
C GLY A 74 -3.17 -16.46 -12.65
N ASN A 75 -2.38 -15.84 -11.76
CA ASN A 75 -2.54 -16.00 -10.30
C ASN A 75 -3.88 -15.45 -9.82
N THR A 76 -4.54 -16.17 -8.92
CA THR A 76 -5.83 -15.75 -8.34
C THR A 76 -5.62 -14.65 -7.29
N ILE A 77 -6.42 -13.59 -7.37
CA ILE A 77 -6.36 -12.47 -6.41
C ILE A 77 -7.33 -12.76 -5.27
N TYR A 78 -6.79 -13.15 -4.11
CA TYR A 78 -7.57 -13.51 -2.92
C TYR A 78 -7.79 -12.34 -1.97
N LEU A 79 -9.05 -12.15 -1.58
CA LEU A 79 -9.49 -11.19 -0.57
C LEU A 79 -9.99 -11.95 0.66
N LEU A 80 -9.50 -11.56 1.84
CA LEU A 80 -10.02 -12.00 3.13
C LEU A 80 -11.08 -11.02 3.61
N LYS A 81 -12.21 -11.52 4.10
CA LYS A 81 -13.23 -10.74 4.78
C LYS A 81 -13.29 -11.18 6.24
N ALA A 82 -12.92 -10.31 7.17
CA ALA A 82 -13.05 -10.52 8.60
C ALA A 82 -14.31 -9.82 9.13
N VAL A 83 -15.21 -10.56 9.78
CA VAL A 83 -16.62 -10.15 9.96
C VAL A 83 -17.17 -10.23 11.38
N ARG A 84 -16.56 -10.97 12.31
CA ARG A 84 -17.11 -11.22 13.67
C ARG A 84 -16.04 -11.48 14.74
N THR A 85 -16.39 -11.19 16.00
CA THR A 85 -15.86 -11.67 17.31
C THR A 85 -14.47 -12.31 17.41
N TYR A 86 -13.42 -11.52 17.68
CA TYR A 86 -12.12 -12.06 18.14
C TYR A 86 -12.17 -12.58 19.60
N GLY A 87 -13.02 -11.99 20.45
CA GLY A 87 -13.35 -12.48 21.80
C GLY A 87 -12.26 -12.35 22.86
N ARG A 88 -11.07 -11.84 22.52
CA ARG A 88 -9.93 -11.69 23.45
C ARG A 88 -9.58 -10.25 23.80
N GLU A 89 -9.82 -9.32 22.89
CA GLU A 89 -9.58 -7.89 23.10
C GLU A 89 -10.87 -7.12 22.83
N ILE A 90 -11.28 -6.30 23.79
CA ILE A 90 -12.60 -5.67 23.79
C ILE A 90 -12.80 -4.74 22.58
N HIS A 91 -11.80 -3.92 22.26
CA HIS A 91 -11.91 -2.97 21.14
C HIS A 91 -11.96 -3.68 19.79
N MET A 92 -11.12 -4.69 19.55
CA MET A 92 -11.18 -5.47 18.31
C MET A 92 -12.46 -6.29 18.19
N THR A 93 -13.02 -6.74 19.32
CA THR A 93 -14.33 -7.40 19.34
C THR A 93 -15.42 -6.42 18.93
N GLU A 94 -15.46 -5.23 19.53
CA GLU A 94 -16.42 -4.19 19.16
C GLU A 94 -16.31 -3.78 17.69
N PHE A 95 -15.09 -3.65 17.16
CA PHE A 95 -14.88 -3.33 15.76
C PHE A 95 -15.42 -4.43 14.85
N LEU A 96 -15.07 -5.69 15.12
CA LEU A 96 -15.51 -6.82 14.31
C LEU A 96 -17.01 -7.12 14.46
N ASP A 97 -17.66 -6.65 15.52
CA ASP A 97 -19.11 -6.80 15.69
C ASP A 97 -19.91 -5.76 14.87
N LYS A 98 -19.28 -4.63 14.50
CA LYS A 98 -19.94 -3.50 13.83
C LYS A 98 -19.41 -3.21 12.43
N LEU A 99 -18.22 -3.72 12.07
CA LEU A 99 -17.54 -3.48 10.80
C LEU A 99 -17.00 -4.77 10.21
N ASP A 100 -17.14 -4.88 8.89
CA ASP A 100 -16.44 -5.87 8.08
C ASP A 100 -15.09 -5.30 7.59
N PHE A 101 -14.01 -6.08 7.69
CA PHE A 101 -12.71 -5.73 7.14
C PHE A 101 -12.40 -6.56 5.91
N TYR A 102 -12.23 -5.91 4.77
CA TYR A 102 -11.72 -6.53 3.56
C TYR A 102 -10.20 -6.32 3.49
N VAL A 103 -9.44 -7.41 3.59
CA VAL A 103 -7.97 -7.41 3.57
C VAL A 103 -7.48 -8.10 2.31
N LEU A 104 -6.75 -7.37 1.47
CA LEU A 104 -6.12 -7.86 0.26
C LEU A 104 -4.60 -7.93 0.48
N PRO A 105 -4.03 -9.10 0.84
CA PRO A 105 -2.64 -9.17 1.30
C PRO A 105 -1.62 -8.75 0.22
N VAL A 106 -1.85 -9.13 -1.04
CA VAL A 106 -0.98 -8.81 -2.17
C VAL A 106 -1.86 -8.47 -3.38
N VAL A 107 -1.80 -7.20 -3.82
CA VAL A 107 -2.50 -6.75 -5.04
C VAL A 107 -1.74 -7.18 -6.29
N ASN A 108 -0.44 -6.86 -6.35
CA ASN A 108 0.44 -7.12 -7.49
C ASN A 108 1.20 -8.44 -7.28
N ILE A 109 0.50 -9.57 -7.37
CA ILE A 109 1.06 -10.90 -7.12
C ILE A 109 2.18 -11.25 -8.11
N ASP A 110 1.98 -10.97 -9.40
CA ASP A 110 3.00 -11.27 -10.43
C ASP A 110 4.29 -10.49 -10.19
N GLY A 111 4.18 -9.20 -9.88
CA GLY A 111 5.32 -8.37 -9.50
C GLY A 111 5.98 -8.87 -8.22
N TYR A 112 5.19 -9.26 -7.22
CA TYR A 112 5.68 -9.83 -5.97
C TYR A 112 6.52 -11.10 -6.21
N ILE A 113 6.00 -12.09 -6.94
CA ILE A 113 6.74 -13.30 -7.32
C ILE A 113 8.04 -12.95 -8.06
N TYR A 114 8.00 -11.95 -8.94
CA TYR A 114 9.19 -11.51 -9.68
C TYR A 114 10.28 -10.93 -8.75
N THR A 115 9.89 -10.28 -7.65
CA THR A 115 10.84 -9.80 -6.63
C THR A 115 11.56 -10.92 -5.88
N TRP A 116 10.90 -12.07 -5.71
CA TRP A 116 11.45 -13.25 -5.06
C TRP A 116 12.33 -14.09 -5.99
N THR A 117 12.06 -14.07 -7.29
CA THR A 117 12.63 -15.04 -8.24
C THR A 117 13.63 -14.44 -9.23
N LYS A 118 13.55 -13.13 -9.51
CA LYS A 118 14.34 -12.51 -10.59
C LYS A 118 14.94 -11.17 -10.21
N TYR A 119 14.12 -10.19 -9.81
CA TYR A 119 14.60 -8.82 -9.56
C TYR A 119 13.93 -8.20 -8.34
N ARG A 120 14.67 -8.19 -7.23
CA ARG A 120 14.20 -7.78 -5.91
C ARG A 120 13.66 -6.34 -5.84
N MET A 121 14.12 -5.45 -6.72
CA MET A 121 13.71 -4.03 -6.78
C MET A 121 12.59 -3.76 -7.80
N TRP A 122 11.98 -4.81 -8.37
CA TRP A 122 10.85 -4.64 -9.27
C TRP A 122 9.63 -4.07 -8.53
N ARG A 123 8.94 -3.10 -9.15
CA ARG A 123 7.77 -2.41 -8.59
C ARG A 123 6.47 -2.68 -9.36
N LYS A 124 6.55 -2.68 -10.69
CA LYS A 124 5.39 -2.69 -11.60
C LYS A 124 4.66 -4.03 -11.64
N THR A 125 3.52 -4.09 -12.33
CA THR A 125 2.89 -5.36 -12.74
C THR A 125 3.80 -6.15 -13.70
N ARG A 126 3.34 -7.29 -14.22
CA ARG A 126 4.07 -8.10 -15.22
C ARG A 126 3.38 -8.18 -16.59
N SER A 127 2.47 -7.26 -16.86
CA SER A 127 1.78 -7.15 -18.15
C SER A 127 2.74 -6.84 -19.30
N THR A 128 2.50 -7.44 -20.46
CA THR A 128 3.22 -7.07 -21.68
C THR A 128 2.60 -5.82 -22.30
N ASN A 129 3.44 -4.94 -22.84
CA ASN A 129 3.01 -3.68 -23.44
C ASN A 129 3.12 -3.77 -24.97
N ALA A 130 1.99 -3.66 -25.68
CA ALA A 130 1.98 -3.76 -27.13
C ALA A 130 2.93 -2.74 -27.78
N GLY A 131 3.76 -3.20 -28.72
CA GLY A 131 4.75 -2.35 -29.39
C GLY A 131 5.96 -1.95 -28.55
N SER A 132 6.13 -2.50 -27.34
CA SER A 132 7.29 -2.26 -26.48
C SER A 132 7.91 -3.55 -25.97
N ILE A 133 9.22 -3.54 -25.75
CA ILE A 133 9.94 -4.61 -25.05
C ILE A 133 9.82 -4.51 -23.52
N CYS A 134 9.38 -3.34 -23.02
CA CYS A 134 9.31 -3.07 -21.60
C CYS A 134 8.04 -3.63 -20.98
N ILE A 135 8.16 -4.16 -19.77
CA ILE A 135 7.11 -4.92 -19.09
C ILE A 135 6.56 -4.11 -17.93
N GLY A 136 5.25 -4.25 -17.71
CA GLY A 136 4.57 -3.80 -16.51
C GLY A 136 4.16 -2.32 -16.52
N THR A 137 3.15 -2.06 -15.72
CA THR A 137 2.55 -0.76 -15.40
C THR A 137 2.71 -0.50 -13.91
N ASP A 138 2.88 0.76 -13.49
CA ASP A 138 2.77 1.11 -12.07
C ASP A 138 1.30 1.00 -11.65
N PRO A 139 0.93 0.02 -10.79
CA PRO A 139 -0.47 -0.16 -10.41
C PRO A 139 -1.03 1.07 -9.68
N ASN A 140 -0.19 1.88 -9.02
CA ASN A 140 -0.62 3.10 -8.34
C ASN A 140 -0.49 4.37 -9.22
N ARG A 141 -0.44 4.19 -10.55
CA ARG A 141 -0.65 5.24 -11.57
C ARG A 141 -1.76 4.87 -12.55
N ASN A 142 -2.46 3.77 -12.29
CA ASN A 142 -3.37 3.14 -13.24
C ASN A 142 -4.84 3.30 -12.86
N PHE A 143 -5.19 3.85 -11.69
CA PHE A 143 -6.60 4.10 -11.34
C PHE A 143 -7.17 5.32 -12.09
N ASP A 144 -8.48 5.39 -12.22
CA ASP A 144 -9.18 6.48 -12.93
C ASP A 144 -9.36 7.73 -12.06
N ALA A 145 -8.24 8.30 -11.59
CA ALA A 145 -8.19 9.52 -10.78
C ALA A 145 -7.18 10.50 -11.36
N GLY A 146 -7.65 11.41 -12.22
CA GLY A 146 -6.78 12.29 -13.00
C GLY A 146 -5.81 11.51 -13.91
N TRP A 147 -6.17 10.30 -14.34
CA TRP A 147 -5.25 9.28 -14.87
C TRP A 147 -4.20 9.83 -15.84
N CYS A 148 -2.93 9.52 -15.55
CA CYS A 148 -1.76 9.87 -16.35
C CYS A 148 -1.54 11.38 -16.63
N SER A 149 -2.15 12.28 -15.85
CA SER A 149 -2.03 13.74 -16.02
C SER A 149 -0.76 14.34 -15.40
N VAL A 150 -0.33 13.88 -14.23
CA VAL A 150 0.85 14.37 -13.50
C VAL A 150 1.52 13.26 -12.70
N GLY A 151 2.84 13.35 -12.50
CA GLY A 151 3.59 12.38 -11.69
C GLY A 151 3.59 10.93 -12.21
N ALA A 152 3.22 10.76 -13.48
CA ALA A 152 3.12 9.49 -14.20
C ALA A 152 3.77 9.61 -15.59
N SER A 153 4.06 8.49 -16.23
CA SER A 153 4.70 8.45 -17.55
C SER A 153 3.88 7.67 -18.56
N LYS A 154 3.90 8.13 -19.81
CA LYS A 154 3.34 7.39 -20.96
C LYS A 154 4.35 6.44 -21.61
N ASN A 155 5.62 6.45 -21.17
CA ASN A 155 6.65 5.55 -21.68
C ASN A 155 6.57 4.20 -20.95
N PRO A 156 6.30 3.06 -21.64
CA PRO A 156 6.22 1.73 -21.03
C PRO A 156 7.49 1.30 -20.26
N CYS A 157 8.63 1.89 -20.57
CA CYS A 157 9.90 1.61 -19.91
C CYS A 157 10.11 2.39 -18.60
N HIS A 158 9.25 3.36 -18.29
CA HIS A 158 9.38 4.15 -17.06
C HIS A 158 8.80 3.39 -15.86
N GLU A 159 9.38 3.61 -14.67
CA GLU A 159 8.91 2.99 -13.42
C GLU A 159 7.51 3.47 -13.01
N THR A 160 7.14 4.68 -13.40
CA THR A 160 5.80 5.27 -13.18
C THR A 160 4.90 5.22 -14.43
N TYR A 161 5.13 4.24 -15.32
CA TYR A 161 4.27 4.04 -16.49
C TYR A 161 2.81 3.86 -16.06
N CYS A 162 1.90 4.66 -16.62
CA CYS A 162 0.49 4.72 -16.20
C CYS A 162 -0.41 3.65 -16.83
N GLY A 163 0.11 2.84 -17.75
CA GLY A 163 -0.65 1.85 -18.50
C GLY A 163 -1.18 2.40 -19.83
N SER A 164 -1.84 1.55 -20.61
CA SER A 164 -2.43 1.93 -21.91
C SER A 164 -3.77 2.67 -21.76
N ALA A 165 -4.45 2.48 -20.63
CA ALA A 165 -5.70 3.11 -20.23
C ALA A 165 -5.81 3.11 -18.70
N ALA A 166 -6.71 3.92 -18.15
CA ALA A 166 -7.12 3.78 -16.76
C ALA A 166 -7.72 2.38 -16.54
N GLU A 167 -7.32 1.75 -15.45
CA GLU A 167 -7.63 0.38 -15.07
C GLU A 167 -7.27 -0.63 -16.18
N SER A 168 -6.17 -0.42 -16.92
CA SER A 168 -5.67 -1.37 -17.92
C SER A 168 -5.14 -2.66 -17.32
N GLU A 169 -4.63 -2.61 -16.08
CA GLU A 169 -4.10 -3.79 -15.40
C GLU A 169 -5.24 -4.63 -14.83
N LYS A 170 -5.16 -5.96 -14.95
CA LYS A 170 -6.20 -6.84 -14.43
C LYS A 170 -6.32 -6.73 -12.91
N GLU A 171 -5.21 -6.49 -12.24
CA GLU A 171 -5.10 -6.35 -10.79
C GLU A 171 -5.83 -5.10 -10.29
N THR A 172 -5.58 -3.94 -10.92
CA THR A 172 -6.25 -2.68 -10.56
C THR A 172 -7.72 -2.71 -10.96
N LYS A 173 -8.06 -3.28 -12.12
CA LYS A 173 -9.45 -3.49 -12.56
C LYS A 173 -10.23 -4.38 -11.59
N ALA A 174 -9.64 -5.48 -11.12
CA ALA A 174 -10.28 -6.38 -10.15
C ALA A 174 -10.58 -5.66 -8.83
N LEU A 175 -9.61 -4.89 -8.29
CA LEU A 175 -9.81 -4.10 -7.07
C LEU A 175 -10.86 -3.01 -7.28
N ALA A 176 -10.80 -2.25 -8.38
CA ALA A 176 -11.77 -1.20 -8.70
C ALA A 176 -13.19 -1.77 -8.86
N ASN A 177 -13.35 -2.91 -9.53
CA ASN A 177 -14.64 -3.60 -9.66
C ASN A 177 -15.16 -4.08 -8.31
N PHE A 178 -14.31 -4.68 -7.48
CA PHE A 178 -14.71 -5.11 -6.14
C PHE A 178 -15.22 -3.94 -5.30
N ILE A 179 -14.50 -2.81 -5.29
CA ILE A 179 -14.89 -1.62 -4.54
C ILE A 179 -16.19 -1.03 -5.09
N ARG A 180 -16.34 -0.87 -6.42
CA ARG A 180 -17.58 -0.39 -7.04
C ARG A 180 -18.79 -1.26 -6.65
N ASN A 181 -18.63 -2.58 -6.65
CA ASN A 181 -19.70 -3.51 -6.29
C ASN A 181 -20.07 -3.49 -4.80
N ASN A 182 -19.21 -2.95 -3.94
CA ASN A 182 -19.41 -2.87 -2.48
C ASN A 182 -19.39 -1.41 -1.98
N LEU A 183 -19.62 -0.44 -2.87
CA LEU A 183 -19.43 0.99 -2.55
C LEU A 183 -20.37 1.49 -1.46
N SER A 184 -21.57 0.91 -1.35
CA SER A 184 -22.54 1.27 -0.31
C SER A 184 -22.10 0.84 1.10
N SER A 185 -21.27 -0.19 1.23
CA SER A 185 -20.80 -0.73 2.51
C SER A 185 -19.41 -0.23 2.91
N ILE A 186 -18.52 0.05 1.95
CA ILE A 186 -17.15 0.50 2.24
C ILE A 186 -17.16 1.95 2.72
N LYS A 187 -16.71 2.19 3.96
CA LYS A 187 -16.63 3.53 4.59
C LYS A 187 -15.22 4.11 4.64
N ALA A 188 -14.21 3.25 4.62
CA ALA A 188 -12.81 3.64 4.62
C ALA A 188 -12.00 2.80 3.63
N TYR A 189 -10.98 3.41 3.03
CA TYR A 189 -10.01 2.77 2.14
C TYR A 189 -8.60 3.06 2.66
N LEU A 190 -7.87 2.02 3.04
CA LEU A 190 -6.49 2.13 3.51
C LEU A 190 -5.60 1.35 2.55
N THR A 191 -4.65 2.03 1.89
CA THR A 191 -3.63 1.38 1.06
C THR A 191 -2.27 1.47 1.74
N ILE A 192 -1.55 0.35 1.79
CA ILE A 192 -0.32 0.19 2.56
C ILE A 192 0.87 0.06 1.61
N HIS A 193 1.79 1.00 1.74
CA HIS A 193 3.02 1.13 0.96
C HIS A 193 4.23 1.24 1.90
N SER A 194 5.43 1.27 1.31
CA SER A 194 6.66 1.65 1.98
C SER A 194 7.57 2.28 0.94
N TYR A 195 8.56 3.09 1.30
CA TYR A 195 8.93 3.54 2.64
C TYR A 195 8.88 5.06 2.68
N SER A 196 8.76 5.64 3.89
CA SER A 196 9.09 7.05 4.21
C SER A 196 8.58 7.46 5.60
N GLN A 197 7.76 6.63 6.25
CA GLN A 197 7.01 6.96 7.45
C GLN A 197 6.09 8.17 7.23
N MET A 198 5.11 7.99 6.34
CA MET A 198 4.08 9.00 6.05
C MET A 198 2.66 8.41 6.16
N MET A 199 1.69 9.24 6.56
CA MET A 199 0.27 8.94 6.44
C MET A 199 -0.37 10.03 5.58
N LEU A 200 -0.65 9.70 4.33
CA LEU A 200 -1.15 10.60 3.32
C LEU A 200 -2.66 10.44 3.16
N TYR A 201 -3.32 11.50 2.71
CA TYR A 201 -4.72 11.47 2.28
C TYR A 201 -4.88 12.28 0.99
N PRO A 202 -6.00 12.14 0.27
CA PRO A 202 -6.25 12.89 -0.95
C PRO A 202 -6.12 14.41 -0.79
N TYR A 203 -5.82 15.17 -1.84
CA TYR A 203 -5.51 14.68 -3.18
C TYR A 203 -4.01 14.55 -3.42
N SER A 204 -3.64 13.58 -4.26
CA SER A 204 -2.31 13.44 -4.84
C SER A 204 -2.25 13.94 -6.29
N TYR A 205 -3.31 13.76 -7.08
CA TYR A 205 -3.31 14.14 -8.50
C TYR A 205 -3.44 15.64 -8.76
N ASP A 206 -3.81 16.43 -7.74
CA ASP A 206 -4.05 17.87 -7.82
C ASP A 206 -3.73 18.50 -6.44
N TYR A 207 -3.30 19.76 -6.42
CA TYR A 207 -3.05 20.52 -5.19
C TYR A 207 -4.34 20.97 -4.48
N LYS A 208 -5.51 20.69 -5.05
CA LYS A 208 -6.79 20.87 -4.37
C LYS A 208 -6.88 20.03 -3.09
N LEU A 209 -7.65 20.53 -2.13
CA LEU A 209 -7.93 19.81 -0.89
C LEU A 209 -9.27 19.07 -0.98
N PRO A 210 -9.41 17.89 -0.34
CA PRO A 210 -10.68 17.18 -0.22
C PRO A 210 -11.70 18.00 0.58
N LYS A 211 -13.00 17.77 0.34
CA LYS A 211 -14.07 18.53 1.02
C LYS A 211 -14.00 18.42 2.55
N ASN A 212 -13.62 17.25 3.05
CA ASN A 212 -13.41 16.97 4.48
C ASN A 212 -11.93 17.04 4.90
N ASN A 213 -11.11 17.86 4.25
CA ASN A 213 -9.68 18.00 4.56
C ASN A 213 -9.36 18.23 6.05
N ALA A 214 -10.09 19.13 6.72
CA ALA A 214 -9.84 19.42 8.13
C ALA A 214 -10.05 18.19 9.03
N GLU A 215 -11.02 17.34 8.68
CA GLU A 215 -11.31 16.07 9.35
C GLU A 215 -10.20 15.04 9.07
N LEU A 216 -9.86 14.80 7.80
CA LEU A 216 -8.78 13.87 7.42
C LEU A 216 -7.44 14.26 8.05
N ASN A 217 -7.13 15.55 8.08
CA ASN A 217 -5.92 16.07 8.71
C ASN A 217 -5.90 15.82 10.23
N SER A 218 -7.02 16.06 10.91
CA SER A 218 -7.13 15.85 12.36
C SER A 218 -7.03 14.37 12.70
N MET A 219 -7.67 13.52 11.91
CA MET A 219 -7.60 12.06 12.04
C MET A 219 -6.19 11.54 11.80
N ALA A 220 -5.53 11.97 10.72
CA ALA A 220 -4.15 11.56 10.42
C ALA A 220 -3.19 12.01 11.52
N LYS A 221 -3.32 13.25 12.02
CA LYS A 221 -2.52 13.76 13.15
C LYS A 221 -2.66 12.89 14.40
N ALA A 222 -3.87 12.48 14.74
CA ALA A 222 -4.12 11.67 15.92
C ALA A 222 -3.66 10.21 15.72
N ALA A 223 -3.89 9.64 14.54
CA ALA A 223 -3.44 8.29 14.20
C ALA A 223 -1.90 8.17 14.24
N VAL A 224 -1.15 9.14 13.68
CA VAL A 224 0.32 9.10 13.78
C VAL A 224 0.84 9.37 15.19
N LYS A 225 0.09 10.11 16.01
CA LYS A 225 0.40 10.29 17.43
C LYS A 225 0.24 8.97 18.18
N GLU A 226 -0.85 8.26 17.91
CA GLU A 226 -1.14 6.96 18.51
C GLU A 226 -0.11 5.91 18.09
N LEU A 227 0.25 5.84 16.80
CA LEU A 227 1.34 5.01 16.29
C LEU A 227 2.65 5.24 17.06
N ALA A 228 3.00 6.50 17.29
CA ALA A 228 4.25 6.86 17.95
C ALA A 228 4.31 6.46 19.43
N THR A 229 3.19 6.10 20.07
CA THR A 229 3.16 5.74 21.50
C THR A 229 3.93 4.46 21.81
N LEU A 230 4.01 3.51 20.87
CA LEU A 230 4.59 2.19 21.12
C LEU A 230 6.12 2.18 20.97
N HIS A 231 6.64 2.81 19.92
CA HIS A 231 8.08 2.76 19.59
C HIS A 231 8.71 4.13 19.34
N GLY A 232 7.97 5.23 19.50
CA GLY A 232 8.47 6.59 19.23
C GLY A 232 8.65 6.91 17.74
N THR A 233 8.15 6.07 16.84
CA THR A 233 8.32 6.23 15.39
C THR A 233 7.53 7.42 14.88
N LYS A 234 8.24 8.37 14.28
CA LYS A 234 7.65 9.64 13.82
C LYS A 234 7.22 9.56 12.36
N TYR A 235 5.92 9.61 12.12
CA TYR A 235 5.33 9.74 10.79
C TYR A 235 5.01 11.22 10.49
N THR A 236 5.23 11.64 9.25
CA THR A 236 4.64 12.88 8.71
C THR A 236 3.26 12.59 8.14
N TYR A 237 2.41 13.60 7.99
CA TYR A 237 1.07 13.42 7.45
C TYR A 237 0.60 14.67 6.71
N GLY A 238 -0.35 14.50 5.80
CA GLY A 238 -0.92 15.60 5.02
C GLY A 238 -1.50 15.16 3.68
N PRO A 239 -1.99 16.11 2.87
CA PRO A 239 -2.44 15.84 1.51
C PRO A 239 -1.28 15.33 0.66
N GLY A 240 -1.50 14.31 -0.18
CA GLY A 240 -0.45 13.66 -0.97
C GLY A 240 0.36 14.64 -1.80
N ALA A 241 -0.29 15.48 -2.61
CA ALA A 241 0.39 16.40 -3.53
C ALA A 241 1.36 17.37 -2.83
N SER A 242 0.98 17.88 -1.65
CA SER A 242 1.78 18.83 -0.87
C SER A 242 2.80 18.18 0.07
N THR A 243 2.58 16.91 0.46
CA THR A 243 3.42 16.24 1.47
C THR A 243 4.52 15.39 0.82
N ILE A 244 4.23 14.76 -0.31
CA ILE A 244 5.20 13.93 -1.05
C ILE A 244 5.55 14.58 -2.40
N TYR A 245 4.61 14.53 -3.35
CA TYR A 245 4.67 15.15 -4.68
C TYR A 245 3.34 14.90 -5.41
N PRO A 246 3.00 15.70 -6.43
CA PRO A 246 1.83 15.44 -7.27
C PRO A 246 1.95 14.12 -8.05
N ALA A 247 0.93 13.26 -7.96
CA ALA A 247 0.89 11.97 -8.60
C ALA A 247 -0.55 11.55 -8.93
N ALA A 248 -0.81 11.32 -10.22
CA ALA A 248 -2.12 10.90 -10.70
C ALA A 248 -2.28 9.37 -10.82
N GLY A 249 -3.54 8.94 -10.83
CA GLY A 249 -3.92 7.54 -10.97
C GLY A 249 -3.68 6.69 -9.71
N GLY A 250 -3.61 7.33 -8.55
CA GLY A 250 -3.52 6.69 -7.25
C GLY A 250 -4.86 6.07 -6.82
N SER A 251 -4.80 4.94 -6.11
CA SER A 251 -6.00 4.22 -5.66
C SER A 251 -6.76 4.93 -4.54
N ASP A 252 -6.05 5.68 -3.70
CA ASP A 252 -6.61 6.47 -2.59
C ASP A 252 -7.45 7.65 -3.09
N ASP A 253 -6.92 8.41 -4.05
CA ASP A 253 -7.65 9.48 -4.73
C ASP A 253 -8.89 8.95 -5.46
N TRP A 254 -8.74 7.83 -6.19
CA TRP A 254 -9.85 7.17 -6.88
C TRP A 254 -10.94 6.72 -5.89
N ALA A 255 -10.57 6.06 -4.80
CA ALA A 255 -11.52 5.62 -3.77
C ALA A 255 -12.28 6.81 -3.16
N TYR A 256 -11.59 7.92 -2.91
CA TYR A 256 -12.21 9.14 -2.40
C TYR A 256 -13.17 9.77 -3.42
N ASP A 257 -12.80 9.81 -4.70
CA ASP A 257 -13.67 10.31 -5.76
C ASP A 257 -14.91 9.40 -6.00
N GLN A 258 -14.85 8.11 -5.62
CA GLN A 258 -16.04 7.23 -5.56
C GLN A 258 -16.97 7.54 -4.37
N GLY A 259 -16.56 8.39 -3.42
CA GLY A 259 -17.35 8.75 -2.24
C GLY A 259 -16.96 8.03 -0.95
N ILE A 260 -15.83 7.32 -0.92
CA ILE A 260 -15.26 6.75 0.31
C ILE A 260 -14.57 7.88 1.08
N LYS A 261 -15.22 8.40 2.13
CA LYS A 261 -14.79 9.63 2.83
C LYS A 261 -13.43 9.51 3.50
N TYR A 262 -13.09 8.32 4.01
CA TYR A 262 -11.89 8.07 4.79
C TYR A 262 -10.89 7.27 3.96
N SER A 263 -10.14 7.96 3.10
CA SER A 263 -9.15 7.36 2.21
C SER A 263 -7.74 7.76 2.63
N PHE A 264 -6.88 6.79 2.92
CA PHE A 264 -5.51 7.03 3.39
C PHE A 264 -4.49 6.10 2.74
N THR A 265 -3.30 6.65 2.48
CA THR A 265 -2.10 5.92 2.08
C THR A 265 -1.10 5.91 3.24
N PHE A 266 -0.65 4.74 3.66
CA PHE A 266 0.46 4.60 4.60
C PHE A 266 1.76 4.32 3.84
N GLU A 267 2.80 5.12 4.06
CA GLU A 267 4.17 4.80 3.69
C GLU A 267 4.91 4.35 4.95
N LEU A 268 5.09 3.04 5.12
CA LEU A 268 5.64 2.46 6.35
C LEU A 268 7.14 2.76 6.55
N ARG A 269 7.74 2.11 7.55
CA ARG A 269 9.18 2.21 7.83
C ARG A 269 10.04 1.81 6.61
N ASP A 270 11.25 2.32 6.49
CA ASP A 270 11.92 3.35 7.31
C ASP A 270 12.02 4.70 6.56
N LYS A 271 13.04 5.52 6.87
CA LYS A 271 13.30 6.80 6.19
C LYS A 271 14.47 6.72 5.18
N GLY A 272 14.76 5.52 4.67
CA GLY A 272 15.76 5.28 3.64
C GLY A 272 17.09 4.69 4.13
N ARG A 273 17.20 4.27 5.39
CA ARG A 273 18.41 3.54 5.84
C ARG A 273 18.45 2.15 5.20
N TYR A 274 17.32 1.45 5.24
CA TYR A 274 17.12 0.17 4.58
C TYR A 274 16.20 0.30 3.37
N GLY A 275 15.26 1.25 3.41
CA GLY A 275 14.23 1.39 2.38
C GLY A 275 13.45 0.09 2.20
N PHE A 276 13.36 -0.40 0.96
CA PHE A 276 12.63 -1.64 0.63
C PHE A 276 13.30 -2.94 1.13
N ALA A 277 14.51 -2.84 1.66
CA ALA A 277 15.27 -3.96 2.24
C ALA A 277 15.21 -3.94 3.77
N LEU A 278 14.09 -3.48 4.35
CA LEU A 278 13.85 -3.47 5.79
C LEU A 278 14.06 -4.89 6.36
N PRO A 279 14.83 -5.07 7.46
CA PRO A 279 15.08 -6.39 8.04
C PRO A 279 13.83 -7.03 8.64
N GLU A 280 13.77 -8.37 8.64
CA GLU A 280 12.66 -9.14 9.23
C GLU A 280 12.45 -8.82 10.72
N SER A 281 13.52 -8.53 11.46
CA SER A 281 13.47 -8.09 12.86
C SER A 281 12.70 -6.78 13.08
N GLN A 282 12.42 -6.01 12.02
CA GLN A 282 11.60 -4.81 12.06
C GLN A 282 10.14 -5.06 11.65
N ILE A 283 9.77 -6.26 11.20
CA ILE A 283 8.38 -6.57 10.80
C ILE A 283 7.44 -6.39 11.99
N ARG A 284 7.68 -7.08 13.10
CA ARG A 284 6.83 -7.00 14.30
C ARG A 284 6.68 -5.56 14.81
N PRO A 285 7.75 -4.80 15.10
CA PRO A 285 7.61 -3.40 15.54
C PRO A 285 6.84 -2.52 14.55
N THR A 286 7.03 -2.72 13.25
CA THR A 286 6.32 -1.95 12.21
C THR A 286 4.83 -2.31 12.18
N CYS A 287 4.48 -3.60 12.26
CA CYS A 287 3.10 -4.05 12.27
C CYS A 287 2.36 -3.65 13.55
N GLU A 288 3.00 -3.77 14.72
CA GLU A 288 2.39 -3.42 16.02
C GLU A 288 2.07 -1.93 16.09
N GLU A 289 2.99 -1.03 15.71
CA GLU A 289 2.70 0.42 15.71
C GLU A 289 1.66 0.81 14.65
N THR A 290 1.70 0.19 13.47
CA THR A 290 0.74 0.47 12.40
C THR A 290 -0.67 0.03 12.80
N MET A 291 -0.79 -1.08 13.53
CA MET A 291 -2.08 -1.56 14.04
C MET A 291 -2.72 -0.56 15.00
N LEU A 292 -1.94 0.18 15.79
CA LEU A 292 -2.46 1.25 16.65
C LEU A 292 -3.10 2.38 15.82
N ALA A 293 -2.45 2.81 14.73
CA ALA A 293 -3.03 3.80 13.82
C ALA A 293 -4.31 3.28 13.15
N ILE A 294 -4.30 2.03 12.68
CA ILE A 294 -5.48 1.41 12.04
C ILE A 294 -6.65 1.34 13.03
N LYS A 295 -6.42 0.84 14.26
CA LYS A 295 -7.44 0.81 15.32
C LYS A 295 -8.01 2.18 15.64
N TYR A 296 -7.16 3.21 15.68
CA TYR A 296 -7.61 4.59 15.88
C TYR A 296 -8.55 5.05 14.76
N ILE A 297 -8.16 4.85 13.50
CA ILE A 297 -8.99 5.20 12.34
C ILE A 297 -10.31 4.42 12.37
N THR A 298 -10.25 3.11 12.64
CA THR A 298 -11.44 2.27 12.76
C THR A 298 -12.41 2.79 13.81
N GLY A 299 -11.91 3.14 15.01
CA GLY A 299 -12.74 3.74 16.05
C GLY A 299 -13.41 5.03 15.58
N TYR A 300 -12.66 5.92 14.93
CA TYR A 300 -13.22 7.16 14.38
C TYR A 300 -14.30 6.88 13.33
N VAL A 301 -14.04 5.99 12.36
CA VAL A 301 -14.99 5.63 11.30
C VAL A 301 -16.28 5.08 11.88
N LEU A 302 -16.18 4.23 12.90
CA LEU A 302 -17.32 3.62 13.57
C LEU A 302 -18.23 4.65 14.24
N GLU A 303 -17.67 5.71 14.81
CA GLU A 303 -18.42 6.81 15.42
C GLU A 303 -19.01 7.79 14.38
N HIS A 304 -18.53 7.76 13.14
CA HIS A 304 -18.85 8.71 12.07
C HIS A 304 -19.30 8.01 10.78
N LEU A 305 -20.13 6.97 10.91
CA LEU A 305 -20.76 6.27 9.79
C LEU A 305 -21.69 7.19 8.99
N TYR A 306 -21.85 6.92 7.70
CA TYR A 306 -22.66 7.69 6.75
C TYR A 306 -23.29 6.82 5.67
#